data_AF-A0A383YQ08-F1
#
_entry.id   AF-A0A383YQ08-F1
#
_cell.length_a   1.000
_cell.length_b   1.000
_cell.length_c   1.000
_cell.angle_alpha   90.00
_cell.angle_beta   90.00
_cell.angle_gamma   90.00
#
_symmetry.space_group_name_H-M   'P 1'
#
loop_
_entity.id
_entity.type
_entity.pdbx_description
1 polymer ?
#
loop_
_entity_poly.entity_id
_entity_poly.type
_entity_poly.pdbx_seq_one_letter_code
_entity_poly.pdbx_strand_id
1 'polypeptide(L)'
;MMELSDTPARFLDKFIEDHLLPDEDFRTQVNEAIHIICSFLKERCFRWASHPVRVSKVVKGGSSGKGTTLRGRSDADLVVFLTNLKSFQEQLERRGEFIEEIRRQLEACQREETFEVKFEVQKQQWKNPRALSFVLRSPQLHECVEFDVLPAFDALGQLTRGYRPDPKVYVQL
;
A
#
# COMPACT_ATOMS: atom_id res chain seq x y z
N MET A 1 16.16 -20.25 19.26
CA MET A 1 14.76 -19.83 19.10
C MET A 1 13.96 -21.10 18.90
N MET A 2 12.86 -21.31 19.62
CA MET A 2 12.00 -22.49 19.41
C MET A 2 11.27 -22.29 18.08
N GLU A 3 11.29 -23.27 17.19
CA GLU A 3 10.55 -23.17 15.93
C GLU A 3 9.05 -23.42 16.18
N LEU A 4 8.21 -22.91 15.27
CA LEU A 4 6.76 -23.10 15.39
C LEU A 4 6.40 -24.60 15.43
N SER A 5 7.10 -25.43 14.66
CA SER A 5 6.92 -26.89 14.61
C SER A 5 7.17 -27.58 15.96
N ASP A 6 8.04 -27.01 16.79
CA ASP A 6 8.43 -27.58 18.08
C ASP A 6 7.62 -26.98 19.25
N THR A 7 6.77 -26.00 18.96
CA THR A 7 5.97 -25.29 19.97
C THR A 7 4.74 -26.13 20.36
N PRO A 8 4.63 -26.59 21.62
CA PRO A 8 3.44 -27.31 22.08
C PRO A 8 2.18 -26.45 21.95
N ALA A 9 1.03 -27.07 21.63
CA ALA A 9 -0.24 -26.36 21.39
C ALA A 9 -0.62 -25.34 22.47
N ARG A 10 -0.35 -25.64 23.75
CA ARG A 10 -0.63 -24.76 24.90
C ARG A 10 0.20 -23.46 24.93
N PHE A 11 1.25 -23.35 24.10
CA PHE A 11 2.13 -22.19 24.04
C PHE A 11 1.99 -21.41 22.73
N LEU A 12 1.02 -21.74 21.87
CA LEU A 12 0.84 -21.06 20.59
C LEU A 12 0.47 -19.59 20.76
N ASP A 13 -0.36 -19.22 21.74
CA ASP A 13 -0.70 -17.81 22.00
C ASP A 13 0.54 -17.00 22.39
N LYS A 14 1.38 -17.57 23.24
CA LYS A 14 2.65 -16.97 23.62
C LYS A 14 3.61 -16.86 22.42
N PHE A 15 3.64 -17.86 21.56
CA PHE A 15 4.43 -17.80 20.32
C PHE A 15 3.94 -16.68 19.40
N ILE A 16 2.62 -16.48 19.28
CA ILE A 16 2.04 -15.37 18.51
C ILE A 16 2.50 -14.03 19.08
N GLU A 17 2.39 -13.84 20.40
CA GLU A 17 2.81 -12.61 21.08
C GLU A 17 4.32 -12.33 20.93
N ASP A 18 5.14 -13.33 21.21
CA ASP A 18 6.60 -13.19 21.25
C ASP A 18 7.21 -13.02 19.85
N HIS A 19 6.60 -13.60 18.80
CA HIS A 19 7.25 -13.71 17.48
C HIS A 19 6.43 -13.19 16.30
N LEU A 20 5.10 -13.16 16.37
CA LEU A 20 4.25 -12.86 15.21
C LEU A 20 3.61 -11.47 15.28
N LEU A 21 3.22 -10.99 16.46
CA LEU A 21 2.61 -9.67 16.58
C LEU A 21 3.63 -8.56 16.26
N PRO A 22 3.31 -7.61 15.37
CA PRO A 22 4.20 -6.50 15.08
C PRO A 22 4.35 -5.62 16.32
N ASP A 23 5.50 -4.99 16.47
CA ASP A 23 5.73 -4.01 17.52
C ASP A 23 4.74 -2.84 17.41
N GLU A 24 4.20 -2.41 18.56
CA GLU A 24 3.15 -1.39 18.59
C GLU A 24 3.66 0.00 18.19
N ASP A 25 4.89 0.34 18.58
CA ASP A 25 5.54 1.59 18.23
C ASP A 25 5.83 1.60 16.73
N PHE A 26 6.39 0.50 16.20
CA PHE A 26 6.63 0.36 14.76
C PHE A 26 5.33 0.51 13.95
N ARG A 27 4.24 -0.11 14.41
CA ARG A 27 2.92 0.02 13.76
C ARG A 27 2.42 1.46 13.75
N THR A 28 2.65 2.20 14.83
CA THR A 28 2.28 3.61 14.94
C THR A 28 3.06 4.45 13.94
N GLN A 29 4.38 4.29 13.90
CA GLN A 29 5.27 4.98 12.95
C GLN A 29 4.89 4.71 11.48
N VAL A 30 4.57 3.46 11.16
CA VAL A 30 4.13 3.06 9.80
C VAL A 30 2.79 3.70 9.46
N ASN A 31 1.83 3.73 10.38
CA ASN A 31 0.52 4.34 10.11
C ASN A 31 0.63 5.85 9.86
N GLU A 32 1.49 6.55 10.62
CA GLU A 32 1.74 7.97 10.42
C GLU A 32 2.42 8.25 9.07
N ALA A 33 3.48 7.50 8.74
CA ALA A 33 4.13 7.60 7.44
C ALA A 33 3.16 7.36 6.27
N ILE A 34 2.29 6.35 6.40
CA ILE A 34 1.26 6.08 5.38
C ILE A 34 0.21 7.18 5.31
N HIS A 35 -0.17 7.79 6.43
CA HIS A 35 -1.07 8.94 6.43
C HIS A 35 -0.48 10.12 5.63
N ILE A 36 0.81 10.43 5.85
CA ILE A 36 1.54 11.47 5.11
C ILE A 36 1.58 11.12 3.61
N ILE A 37 2.03 9.91 3.26
CA ILE A 37 2.12 9.44 1.86
C ILE A 37 0.75 9.50 1.16
N CYS A 38 -0.31 9.01 1.81
CA CYS A 38 -1.66 9.04 1.24
C CYS A 38 -2.16 10.47 0.99
N SER A 39 -1.88 11.39 1.92
CA SER A 39 -2.28 12.79 1.80
C SER A 39 -1.52 13.47 0.66
N PHE A 40 -0.22 13.25 0.59
CA PHE A 40 0.64 13.76 -0.48
C PHE A 40 0.16 13.28 -1.86
N LEU A 41 -0.10 11.98 -2.01
CA LEU A 41 -0.60 11.41 -3.26
C LEU A 41 -1.96 12.00 -3.65
N LYS A 42 -2.89 12.15 -2.70
CA LYS A 42 -4.22 12.73 -2.97
C LYS A 42 -4.14 14.18 -3.44
N GLU A 43 -3.26 14.97 -2.83
CA GLU A 43 -3.21 16.41 -3.07
C GLU A 43 -2.34 16.79 -4.26
N ARG A 44 -1.24 16.07 -4.49
CA ARG A 44 -0.19 16.49 -5.45
C ARG A 44 -0.09 15.59 -6.67
N CYS A 45 -0.40 14.30 -6.55
CA CYS A 45 -0.29 13.39 -7.67
C CYS A 45 -1.26 13.79 -8.79
N PHE A 46 -0.74 13.86 -10.01
CA PHE A 46 -1.46 14.32 -11.21
C PHE A 46 -2.03 15.76 -11.15
N ARG A 47 -1.61 16.60 -10.18
CA ARG A 47 -2.08 18.00 -10.07
C ARG A 47 -1.82 18.81 -11.34
N TRP A 48 -0.71 18.53 -12.03
CA TRP A 48 -0.26 19.21 -13.25
C TRP A 48 -0.35 18.32 -14.49
N ALA A 49 -1.12 17.23 -14.43
CA ALA A 49 -1.30 16.36 -15.57
C ALA A 49 -2.08 17.11 -16.68
N SER A 50 -1.73 16.84 -17.94
CA SER A 50 -2.41 17.38 -19.12
C SER A 50 -3.86 16.89 -19.24
N HIS A 51 -4.19 15.77 -18.60
CA HIS A 51 -5.52 15.19 -18.53
C HIS A 51 -6.03 15.23 -17.09
N PRO A 52 -7.36 15.33 -16.86
CA PRO A 52 -7.94 15.54 -15.52
C PRO A 52 -7.94 14.30 -14.61
N VAL A 53 -6.87 13.52 -14.63
CA VAL A 53 -6.63 12.39 -13.71
C VAL A 53 -6.26 12.94 -12.34
N ARG A 54 -6.82 12.36 -11.28
CA ARG A 54 -6.58 12.67 -9.87
C ARG A 54 -6.63 11.36 -9.08
N VAL A 55 -6.09 11.37 -7.87
CA VAL A 55 -6.28 10.26 -6.93
C VAL A 55 -7.63 10.44 -6.23
N SER A 56 -8.57 9.53 -6.45
CA SER A 56 -9.90 9.59 -5.83
C SER A 56 -9.88 9.08 -4.39
N LYS A 57 -9.23 7.94 -4.16
CA LYS A 57 -9.03 7.34 -2.84
C LYS A 57 -7.77 6.49 -2.82
N VAL A 58 -7.22 6.32 -1.63
CA VAL A 58 -6.09 5.42 -1.37
C VAL A 58 -6.55 4.46 -0.29
N VAL A 59 -6.39 3.16 -0.54
CA VAL A 59 -6.86 2.10 0.36
C VAL A 59 -5.69 1.20 0.73
N LYS A 60 -5.51 0.98 2.04
CA LYS A 60 -4.58 -0.01 2.56
C LYS A 60 -5.19 -1.41 2.40
N GLY A 61 -4.61 -2.22 1.53
CA GLY A 61 -4.91 -3.63 1.34
C GLY A 61 -3.88 -4.54 2.02
N GLY A 62 -3.71 -5.75 1.51
CA GLY A 62 -2.74 -6.71 2.05
C GLY A 62 -3.00 -7.13 3.50
N SER A 63 -1.95 -7.65 4.14
CA SER A 63 -1.98 -8.08 5.54
C SER A 63 -2.26 -6.90 6.49
N SER A 64 -1.62 -5.76 6.24
CA SER A 64 -1.76 -4.53 7.02
C SER A 64 -3.11 -3.86 6.91
N GLY A 65 -3.82 -4.01 5.80
CA GLY A 65 -5.22 -3.56 5.64
C GLY A 65 -6.22 -4.46 6.38
N LYS A 66 -5.93 -5.76 6.44
CA LYS A 66 -6.79 -6.77 7.06
C LYS A 66 -6.58 -6.94 8.57
N GLY A 67 -5.50 -6.38 9.11
CA GLY A 67 -5.12 -6.54 10.53
C GLY A 67 -4.45 -7.89 10.81
N THR A 68 -3.80 -8.50 9.81
CA THR A 68 -3.13 -9.81 9.91
C THR A 68 -1.62 -9.69 9.65
N THR A 69 -1.03 -8.54 9.98
CA THR A 69 0.40 -8.26 9.84
C THR A 69 1.21 -9.16 10.79
N LEU A 70 2.22 -9.84 10.25
CA LEU A 70 3.29 -10.52 10.96
C LEU A 70 4.53 -9.62 11.12
N ARG A 71 5.17 -9.68 12.30
CA ARG A 71 6.42 -8.98 12.62
C ARG A 71 7.51 -9.25 11.58
N GLY A 72 8.12 -8.19 11.05
CA GLY A 72 9.29 -8.23 10.16
C GLY A 72 9.14 -8.98 8.82
N ARG A 73 7.95 -9.45 8.45
CA ARG A 73 7.73 -10.28 7.23
C ARG A 73 6.49 -9.90 6.43
N SER A 74 5.85 -8.79 6.76
CA SER A 74 4.57 -8.43 6.14
C SER A 74 4.76 -7.50 4.97
N ASP A 75 4.06 -7.85 3.90
CA ASP A 75 3.82 -6.97 2.78
C ASP A 75 2.45 -6.29 2.95
N ALA A 76 2.38 -5.03 2.54
CA ALA A 76 1.19 -4.22 2.58
C ALA A 76 0.86 -3.68 1.19
N ASP A 77 -0.42 -3.74 0.82
CA ASP A 77 -0.83 -3.15 -0.46
C ASP A 77 -1.31 -1.73 -0.23
N LEU A 78 -0.92 -0.80 -1.10
CA LEU A 78 -1.46 0.55 -1.17
C LEU A 78 -2.15 0.74 -2.53
N VAL A 79 -3.47 0.55 -2.56
CA VAL A 79 -4.25 0.68 -3.79
C VAL A 79 -4.62 2.14 -4.00
N VAL A 80 -4.11 2.73 -5.08
CA VAL A 80 -4.32 4.13 -5.47
C VAL A 80 -5.36 4.17 -6.57
N PHE A 81 -6.59 4.55 -6.23
CA PHE A 81 -7.66 4.67 -7.20
C PHE A 81 -7.56 6.00 -7.94
N LEU A 82 -7.59 5.93 -9.27
CA LEU A 82 -7.45 7.10 -10.13
C LEU A 82 -8.81 7.49 -10.72
N THR A 83 -9.08 8.79 -10.76
CA THR A 83 -10.23 9.32 -11.50
C THR A 83 -10.01 9.12 -13.00
N ASN A 84 -11.12 9.04 -13.73
CA ASN A 84 -11.19 9.01 -15.19
C ASN A 84 -10.63 7.77 -15.88
N LEU A 85 -10.16 6.76 -15.14
CA LEU A 85 -10.10 5.41 -15.67
C LEU A 85 -11.54 4.93 -15.96
N LYS A 86 -11.80 4.45 -17.17
CA LYS A 86 -13.14 4.03 -17.60
C LYS A 86 -13.32 2.51 -17.67
N SER A 87 -12.22 1.75 -17.66
CA SER A 87 -12.25 0.29 -17.77
C SER A 87 -10.98 -0.35 -17.18
N PHE A 88 -11.06 -1.65 -16.92
CA PHE A 88 -9.90 -2.47 -16.55
C PHE A 88 -8.85 -2.52 -17.67
N GLN A 89 -9.29 -2.51 -18.93
CA GLN A 89 -8.41 -2.45 -20.10
C GLN A 89 -7.57 -1.16 -20.10
N GLU A 90 -8.20 0.00 -19.85
CA GLU A 90 -7.47 1.28 -19.80
C GLU A 90 -6.46 1.29 -18.66
N GLN A 91 -6.81 0.72 -17.49
CA GLN A 91 -5.87 0.55 -16.38
C GLN A 91 -4.64 -0.26 -16.83
N LEU A 92 -4.84 -1.37 -17.54
CA LEU A 92 -3.74 -2.24 -17.98
C LEU A 92 -2.81 -1.56 -18.98
N GLU A 93 -3.39 -0.85 -19.96
CA GLU A 93 -2.66 -0.16 -21.03
C GLU A 93 -1.84 1.02 -20.50
N ARG A 94 -2.42 1.80 -19.56
CA ARG A 94 -1.81 3.03 -19.04
C ARG A 94 -1.10 2.85 -17.71
N ARG A 95 -1.05 1.63 -17.16
CA ARG A 95 -0.44 1.34 -15.84
C ARG A 95 0.97 1.90 -15.69
N GLY A 96 1.80 1.76 -16.73
CA GLY A 96 3.18 2.29 -16.72
C GLY A 96 3.23 3.80 -16.51
N GLU A 97 2.38 4.56 -17.21
CA GLU A 97 2.26 6.02 -17.07
C GLU A 97 1.94 6.42 -15.63
N PHE A 98 0.98 5.73 -15.02
CA PHE A 98 0.57 6.02 -13.64
C PHE A 98 1.63 5.63 -12.62
N ILE A 99 2.31 4.51 -12.80
CA ILE A 99 3.38 4.09 -11.90
C ILE A 99 4.54 5.08 -11.93
N GLU A 100 4.95 5.56 -13.11
CA GLU A 100 6.01 6.55 -13.23
C GLU A 100 5.64 7.87 -12.53
N GLU A 101 4.40 8.34 -12.70
CA GLU A 101 3.95 9.56 -12.02
C GLU A 101 3.88 9.36 -10.50
N ILE A 102 3.31 8.26 -10.03
CA ILE A 102 3.24 7.94 -8.60
C ILE A 102 4.66 7.85 -8.02
N ARG A 103 5.59 7.19 -8.70
CA ARG A 103 7.00 7.12 -8.32
C ARG A 103 7.60 8.50 -8.14
N ARG A 104 7.44 9.38 -9.13
CA ARG A 104 7.94 10.77 -9.06
C ARG A 104 7.41 11.50 -7.82
N GLN A 105 6.14 11.30 -7.50
CA GLN A 105 5.52 11.92 -6.32
C GLN A 105 5.96 11.28 -5.01
N LEU A 106 6.17 9.96 -4.95
CA LEU A 106 6.75 9.31 -3.77
C LEU A 106 8.19 9.79 -3.52
N GLU A 107 9.01 9.93 -4.56
CA GLU A 107 10.36 10.48 -4.45
C GLU A 107 10.35 11.96 -4.03
N ALA A 108 9.35 12.74 -4.48
CA ALA A 108 9.16 14.11 -4.00
C ALA A 108 8.75 14.14 -2.52
N CYS A 109 7.77 13.31 -2.14
CA CYS A 109 7.33 13.16 -0.74
C CYS A 109 8.49 12.75 0.17
N GLN A 110 9.32 11.81 -0.26
CA GLN A 110 10.53 11.38 0.47
C GLN A 110 11.54 12.53 0.70
N ARG A 111 11.62 13.50 -0.21
CA ARG A 111 12.52 14.67 -0.08
C ARG A 111 11.92 15.83 0.71
N GLU A 112 10.61 16.02 0.60
CA GLU A 112 9.92 17.22 1.10
C GLU A 112 9.31 17.01 2.50
N GLU A 113 8.92 15.77 2.84
CA GLU A 113 8.30 15.42 4.11
C GLU A 113 9.32 14.79 5.08
N THR A 114 9.01 14.89 6.38
CA THR A 114 9.81 14.24 7.44
C THR A 114 9.09 12.99 7.93
N PHE A 115 9.85 11.90 8.09
CA PHE A 115 9.34 10.61 8.55
C PHE A 115 10.17 10.12 9.74
N GLU A 116 9.51 9.49 10.71
CA GLU A 116 10.21 8.78 11.80
C GLU A 116 10.88 7.49 11.33
N VAL A 117 10.39 6.94 10.21
CA VAL A 117 10.94 5.76 9.55
C VAL A 117 11.73 6.15 8.32
N LYS A 118 12.73 5.33 7.98
CA LYS A 118 13.42 5.43 6.71
C LYS A 118 12.48 4.99 5.60
N PHE A 119 12.12 5.93 4.73
CA PHE A 119 11.32 5.70 3.54
C PHE A 119 12.25 5.47 2.34
N GLU A 120 12.13 4.32 1.66
CA GLU A 120 12.97 3.91 0.53
C GLU A 120 12.12 3.49 -0.68
N VAL A 121 12.02 4.34 -1.72
CA VAL A 121 11.34 3.98 -2.98
C VAL A 121 12.23 3.03 -3.79
N GLN A 122 11.71 1.85 -4.18
CA GLN A 122 12.49 0.85 -4.90
C GLN A 122 12.73 1.25 -6.37
N LYS A 123 13.84 0.77 -6.94
CA LYS A 123 14.17 1.01 -8.35
C LYS A 123 13.27 0.19 -9.26
N GLN A 124 12.72 0.83 -10.28
CA GLN A 124 11.88 0.18 -11.26
C GLN A 124 12.75 -0.54 -12.29
N GLN A 125 12.62 -1.87 -12.35
CA GLN A 125 13.40 -2.72 -13.26
C GLN A 125 12.70 -2.97 -14.60
N TRP A 126 11.39 -2.71 -14.70
CA TRP A 126 10.55 -3.09 -15.83
C TRP A 126 9.82 -1.89 -16.44
N LYS A 127 9.56 -1.91 -17.76
CA LYS A 127 8.84 -0.84 -18.46
C LYS A 127 7.35 -0.72 -18.11
N ASN A 128 6.69 -1.80 -17.67
CA ASN A 128 5.29 -1.80 -17.25
C ASN A 128 5.07 -2.73 -16.03
N PRO A 129 5.64 -2.39 -14.87
CA PRO A 129 5.54 -3.21 -13.67
C PRO A 129 4.08 -3.27 -13.20
N ARG A 130 3.73 -4.32 -12.45
CA ARG A 130 2.38 -4.45 -11.89
C ARG A 130 2.17 -3.54 -10.68
N ALA A 131 3.22 -3.33 -9.90
CA ALA A 131 3.24 -2.53 -8.69
C ALA A 131 4.52 -1.69 -8.65
N LEU A 132 4.47 -0.61 -7.88
CA LEU A 132 5.64 0.14 -7.43
C LEU A 132 5.88 -0.16 -5.96
N SER A 133 7.06 -0.68 -5.64
CA SER A 133 7.35 -1.06 -4.26
C SER A 133 8.14 0.03 -3.53
N PHE A 134 7.89 0.20 -2.24
CA PHE A 134 8.73 1.00 -1.34
C PHE A 134 8.81 0.35 0.03
N VAL A 135 9.84 0.68 0.79
CA VAL A 135 10.06 0.12 2.13
C VAL A 135 10.01 1.24 3.17
N LEU A 136 9.32 0.97 4.28
CA LEU A 136 9.43 1.76 5.51
C LEU A 136 10.19 0.93 6.53
N ARG A 137 11.30 1.48 7.05
CA ARG A 137 12.16 0.79 8.02
C ARG A 137 12.38 1.66 9.24
N SER A 138 12.23 1.10 10.44
CA SER A 138 12.62 1.73 11.69
C SER A 138 14.03 1.25 12.08
N PRO A 139 15.07 2.11 12.02
CA PRO A 139 16.42 1.72 12.44
C PRO A 139 16.51 1.37 13.93
N GLN A 140 15.66 1.97 14.76
CA GLN A 140 15.65 1.78 16.21
C GLN A 140 15.03 0.44 16.60
N LEU A 141 13.96 0.04 15.91
CA LEU A 141 13.21 -1.19 16.20
C LEU A 141 13.70 -2.39 15.37
N HIS A 142 14.59 -2.15 14.40
CA HIS A 142 15.06 -3.16 13.44
C HIS A 142 13.95 -3.86 12.66
N GLU A 143 12.80 -3.20 12.50
CA GLU A 143 11.65 -3.67 11.73
C GLU A 143 11.52 -2.92 10.40
N CYS A 144 10.94 -3.60 9.41
CA CYS A 144 10.57 -2.98 8.15
C CYS A 144 9.29 -3.61 7.59
N VAL A 145 8.63 -2.85 6.72
CA VAL A 145 7.46 -3.25 5.96
C VAL A 145 7.64 -2.83 4.51
N GLU A 146 7.37 -3.75 3.60
CA GLU A 146 7.33 -3.46 2.16
C GLU A 146 5.91 -3.13 1.74
N PHE A 147 5.77 -2.08 0.93
CA PHE A 147 4.51 -1.62 0.39
C PHE A 147 4.50 -1.75 -1.12
N ASP A 148 3.51 -2.45 -1.65
CA ASP A 148 3.20 -2.49 -3.08
C ASP A 148 2.13 -1.48 -3.43
N VAL A 149 2.49 -0.49 -4.25
CA VAL A 149 1.58 0.56 -4.72
C VAL A 149 0.96 0.15 -6.05
N LEU A 150 -0.37 0.09 -6.07
CA LEU A 150 -1.17 -0.45 -7.17
C LEU A 150 -2.13 0.62 -7.69
N PRO A 151 -1.90 1.22 -8.88
CA PRO A 151 -2.90 2.08 -9.50
C PRO A 151 -4.10 1.25 -9.98
N ALA A 152 -5.31 1.70 -9.66
CA ALA A 152 -6.53 0.95 -9.92
C ALA A 152 -7.67 1.82 -10.49
N PHE A 153 -8.49 1.21 -11.36
CA PHE A 153 -9.79 1.70 -11.77
C PHE A 153 -10.81 1.52 -10.63
N ASP A 154 -11.55 2.58 -10.31
CA ASP A 154 -12.57 2.53 -9.25
C ASP A 154 -13.92 1.98 -9.74
N ALA A 155 -13.94 0.69 -10.06
CA ALA A 155 -15.16 0.01 -10.53
C ALA A 155 -16.29 -0.03 -9.48
N LEU A 156 -15.95 0.10 -8.20
CA LEU A 156 -16.91 0.02 -7.09
C LEU A 156 -17.42 1.39 -6.62
N GLY A 157 -16.75 2.48 -7.01
CA GLY A 157 -17.11 3.83 -6.60
C GLY A 157 -17.18 4.01 -5.09
N GLN A 158 -18.17 4.78 -4.62
CA GLN A 158 -18.39 5.04 -3.20
C GLN A 158 -19.12 3.88 -2.53
N LEU A 159 -18.43 3.19 -1.63
CA LEU A 159 -18.99 2.09 -0.86
C LEU A 159 -19.75 2.61 0.37
N THR A 160 -20.93 2.04 0.64
CA THR A 160 -21.70 2.27 1.86
C THR A 160 -21.85 0.97 2.66
N ARG A 161 -22.15 1.06 3.96
CA ARG A 161 -22.25 -0.13 4.82
C ARG A 161 -23.39 -1.02 4.35
N GLY A 162 -23.10 -2.31 4.14
CA GLY A 162 -24.07 -3.29 3.62
C GLY A 162 -24.24 -3.28 2.09
N TYR A 163 -23.45 -2.48 1.37
CA TYR A 163 -23.46 -2.46 -0.08
C TYR A 163 -22.96 -3.78 -0.68
N ARG A 164 -23.73 -4.32 -1.62
CA ARG A 164 -23.31 -5.41 -2.51
C ARG A 164 -23.09 -4.82 -3.90
N PRO A 165 -21.93 -5.04 -4.54
CA PRO A 165 -21.67 -4.55 -5.89
C PRO A 165 -22.72 -5.04 -6.88
N ASP A 166 -23.08 -4.20 -7.85
CA ASP A 166 -23.90 -4.62 -8.99
C ASP A 166 -23.19 -5.80 -9.69
N PRO A 167 -23.86 -6.95 -9.89
CA PRO A 167 -23.28 -8.10 -10.58
C PRO A 167 -22.64 -7.75 -11.94
N LYS A 168 -23.12 -6.72 -12.63
CA LYS A 168 -22.54 -6.24 -13.90
C LYS A 168 -21.07 -5.85 -13.78
N VAL A 169 -20.62 -5.39 -12.61
CA VAL A 169 -19.20 -5.08 -12.36
C VAL A 169 -18.31 -6.30 -12.63
N TYR A 170 -18.78 -7.50 -12.31
CA TYR A 170 -18.02 -8.75 -12.53
C TYR A 170 -18.12 -9.29 -13.95
N VAL A 171 -19.12 -8.87 -14.72
CA VAL A 171 -19.31 -9.28 -16.12
C VAL A 171 -18.51 -8.39 -17.08
N GLN A 172 -18.26 -7.14 -16.70
CA GLN A 172 -17.55 -6.14 -17.50
C GLN A 172 -16.03 -6.07 -17.23
N LEU A 173 -15.46 -7.14 -16.63
CA LEU A 173 -14.02 -7.28 -16.37
C LEU A 173 -13.19 -7.26 -17.66
#